data_AF-F9WB51-F1
#
_entry.id   AF-F9WB51-F1
#
_cell.length_a   1.000
_cell.length_b   1.000
_cell.length_c   1.000
_cell.angle_alpha   90.00
_cell.angle_beta   90.00
_cell.angle_gamma   90.00
#
_symmetry.space_group_name_H-M   'P 1'
#
loop_
_entity.id
_entity.type
_entity.pdbx_description
1 polymer ?
#
loop_
_entity_poly.entity_id
_entity_poly.type
_entity_poly.pdbx_seq_one_letter_code
_entity_poly.pdbx_strand_id
1 'polypeptide(L)'
;MIYALVERLHDNIKQLNVELALRIVSCLKAAFETQYSAQQCHTNLLFRLLGMIFECLLSESFSLHANVIKALNNVTLTLLERCPPNEVFCALMSRMTKYSSAYIESGTKPDLKYIQVTVKCLIKLGFNDISPENVIICCHEYLVQHPPSAFRNIDDISIRTVKTILQEFSRRCGVSLLETTHALVGTQNLVSHFIRSCLDAEKQGSPQSGLNVGYGTVEHLGKQQMPSHEVVTPTRSGAAEGFVAGTRHVDPQMPAVRASFSAGCNVTAAEEGSVVAIFSRIRNHETTAAGIEELYAFIKKHPHSAIFEQQFKRCSDAFRSYIRRKMERRMAEDSTIPQGFELPEIIRLTP
;
A
#
# COMPACT_ATOMS: atom_id res chain seq x y z
N MET A 1 27.26 -18.06 11.37
CA MET A 1 26.47 -18.69 12.46
C MET A 1 24.99 -18.33 12.39
N ILE A 2 24.59 -17.05 12.52
CA ILE A 2 23.17 -16.63 12.50
C ILE A 2 22.43 -17.15 11.26
N TYR A 3 23.01 -16.97 10.07
CA TYR A 3 22.43 -17.44 8.82
C TYR A 3 22.14 -18.96 8.82
N ALA A 4 23.13 -19.77 9.21
CA ALA A 4 22.97 -21.22 9.31
C ALA A 4 21.90 -21.64 10.33
N LEU A 5 21.76 -20.92 11.45
CA LEU A 5 20.69 -21.18 12.42
C LEU A 5 19.31 -20.94 11.80
N VAL A 6 19.12 -19.85 11.05
CA VAL A 6 17.82 -19.58 10.42
C VAL A 6 17.52 -20.54 9.27
N GLU A 7 18.51 -20.93 8.46
CA GLU A 7 18.31 -21.98 7.45
C GLU A 7 17.89 -23.31 8.09
N ARG A 8 18.53 -23.71 9.19
CA ARG A 8 18.15 -24.94 9.92
C ARG A 8 16.76 -24.85 10.53
N LEU A 9 16.35 -23.67 10.98
CA LEU A 9 14.98 -23.42 11.44
C LEU A 9 13.97 -23.55 10.29
N HIS A 10 14.30 -22.97 9.13
CA HIS A 10 13.47 -23.03 7.94
C HIS A 10 13.33 -24.46 7.40
N ASP A 11 14.44 -25.21 7.32
CA ASP A 11 14.44 -26.63 6.96
C ASP A 11 13.55 -27.46 7.90
N ASN A 12 13.49 -27.06 9.18
CA ASN A 12 12.67 -27.73 10.18
C ASN A 12 11.16 -27.63 9.89
N ILE A 13 10.69 -26.69 9.06
CA ILE A 13 9.28 -26.59 8.66
C ILE A 13 8.75 -27.93 8.13
N LYS A 14 9.57 -28.69 7.38
CA LYS A 14 9.16 -29.92 6.69
C LYS A 14 8.86 -31.09 7.63
N GLN A 15 9.62 -31.21 8.72
CA GLN A 15 9.56 -32.36 9.64
C GLN A 15 9.03 -31.98 11.03
N LEU A 16 8.94 -30.68 11.31
CA LEU A 16 8.48 -30.05 12.54
C LEU A 16 8.98 -30.74 13.81
N ASN A 17 10.24 -30.48 14.16
CA ASN A 17 10.78 -30.86 15.46
C ASN A 17 10.71 -29.65 16.39
N VAL A 18 9.67 -29.59 17.22
CA VAL A 18 9.38 -28.47 18.13
C VAL A 18 10.55 -28.17 19.06
N GLU A 19 11.20 -29.19 19.63
CA GLU A 19 12.33 -28.99 20.53
C GLU A 19 13.53 -28.38 19.81
N LEU A 20 13.86 -28.90 18.62
CA LEU A 20 14.93 -28.35 17.80
C LEU A 20 14.62 -26.90 17.39
N ALA A 21 13.40 -26.62 16.97
CA ALA A 21 12.98 -25.26 16.61
C ALA A 21 13.15 -24.29 17.78
N LEU A 22 12.69 -24.65 18.99
CA LEU A 22 12.84 -23.82 20.18
C LEU A 22 14.31 -23.58 20.54
N ARG A 23 15.16 -24.61 20.45
CA ARG A 23 16.60 -24.47 20.71
C ARG A 23 17.26 -23.55 19.68
N ILE A 24 16.94 -23.70 18.40
CA ILE A 24 17.47 -22.84 17.33
C ILE A 24 17.01 -21.38 17.53
N VAL A 25 15.72 -21.15 17.80
CA VAL A 25 15.19 -19.81 18.07
C VAL A 25 15.83 -19.19 19.31
N SER A 26 16.11 -19.98 20.34
CA SER A 26 16.81 -19.52 21.54
C SER A 26 18.27 -19.13 21.23
N CYS A 27 18.98 -19.90 20.42
CA CYS A 27 20.33 -19.56 19.95
C CYS A 27 20.33 -18.28 19.09
N LEU A 28 19.33 -18.11 18.22
CA LEU A 28 19.16 -16.90 17.42
C LEU A 28 18.93 -15.67 18.31
N LYS A 29 18.05 -15.79 19.31
CA LYS A 29 17.81 -14.73 20.29
C LYS A 29 19.09 -14.35 21.02
N ALA A 30 19.84 -15.33 21.54
CA ALA A 30 21.13 -15.08 22.21
C ALA A 30 22.15 -14.40 21.29
N ALA A 31 22.16 -14.76 20.00
CA ALA A 31 23.02 -14.12 19.01
C ALA A 31 22.68 -12.64 18.82
N PHE A 32 21.38 -12.28 18.74
CA PHE A 32 20.95 -10.87 18.65
C PHE A 32 21.03 -10.10 19.96
N GLU A 33 21.04 -10.77 21.11
CA GLU A 33 21.32 -10.14 22.40
C GLU A 33 22.79 -9.73 22.54
N THR A 34 23.69 -10.35 21.77
CA THR A 34 25.09 -9.96 21.69
C THR A 34 25.24 -8.73 20.80
N GLN A 35 25.58 -7.58 21.38
CA GLN A 35 25.65 -6.29 20.68
C GLN A 35 26.53 -6.34 19.42
N TYR A 36 27.73 -6.95 19.50
CA TYR A 36 28.62 -7.07 18.34
C TYR A 36 27.95 -7.77 17.16
N SER A 37 27.27 -8.90 17.40
CA SER A 37 26.59 -9.67 16.36
C SER A 37 25.40 -8.92 15.76
N ALA A 38 24.61 -8.25 16.61
CA ALA A 38 23.44 -7.51 16.16
C ALA A 38 23.82 -6.28 15.31
N GLN A 39 24.86 -5.54 15.71
CA GLN A 39 25.29 -4.33 15.02
C GLN A 39 25.98 -4.59 13.67
N GLN A 40 26.46 -5.82 13.43
CA GLN A 40 27.07 -6.23 12.16
C GLN A 40 26.04 -6.77 11.15
N CYS A 41 24.74 -6.77 11.49
CA CYS A 41 23.69 -7.23 10.61
C CYS A 41 23.37 -6.16 9.55
N HIS A 42 23.81 -6.41 8.32
CA HIS A 42 23.52 -5.58 7.15
C HIS A 42 22.20 -5.99 6.47
N THR A 43 21.64 -5.08 5.66
CA THR A 43 20.32 -5.16 5.02
C THR A 43 20.08 -6.49 4.31
N ASN A 44 21.04 -7.00 3.53
CA ASN A 44 20.87 -8.27 2.79
C ASN A 44 20.72 -9.49 3.70
N LEU A 45 21.47 -9.52 4.80
CA LEU A 45 21.32 -10.59 5.79
C LEU A 45 19.95 -10.48 6.44
N LEU A 46 19.61 -9.30 6.97
CA LEU A 46 18.32 -9.05 7.63
C LEU A 46 17.14 -9.37 6.71
N PHE A 47 17.21 -9.00 5.43
CA PHE A 47 16.23 -9.35 4.42
C PHE A 47 16.03 -10.87 4.38
N ARG A 48 17.10 -11.67 4.26
CA ARG A 48 17.00 -13.14 4.23
C ARG A 48 16.43 -13.70 5.53
N LEU A 49 16.95 -13.25 6.69
CA LEU A 49 16.53 -13.73 8.00
C LEU A 49 15.04 -13.46 8.26
N LEU A 50 14.57 -12.23 8.01
CA LEU A 50 13.17 -11.85 8.19
C LEU A 50 12.24 -12.69 7.31
N GLY A 51 12.62 -12.98 6.07
CA GLY A 51 11.80 -13.83 5.20
C GLY A 51 11.63 -15.24 5.73
N MET A 52 12.73 -15.88 6.14
CA MET A 52 12.67 -17.23 6.70
C MET A 52 11.88 -17.26 8.03
N ILE A 53 12.04 -16.23 8.88
CA ILE A 53 11.26 -16.09 10.11
C ILE A 53 9.76 -15.91 9.79
N PHE A 54 9.41 -15.10 8.78
CA PHE A 54 8.02 -14.90 8.38
C PHE A 54 7.40 -16.16 7.77
N GLU A 55 8.16 -16.91 6.98
CA GLU A 55 7.76 -18.23 6.49
C GLU A 55 7.49 -19.20 7.65
N CYS A 56 8.32 -19.19 8.70
CA CYS A 56 8.07 -19.96 9.92
C CYS A 56 6.82 -19.50 10.67
N LEU A 57 6.63 -18.17 10.83
CA LEU A 57 5.47 -17.60 11.52
C LEU A 57 4.14 -17.86 10.80
N LEU A 58 4.17 -17.92 9.47
CA LEU A 58 2.98 -18.13 8.63
C LEU A 58 2.77 -19.59 8.23
N SER A 59 3.71 -20.48 8.56
CA SER A 59 3.60 -21.92 8.34
C SER A 59 2.47 -22.52 9.18
N GLU A 60 1.62 -23.34 8.56
CA GLU A 60 0.56 -24.08 9.25
C GLU A 60 1.14 -25.02 10.31
N SER A 61 2.25 -25.69 10.01
CA SER A 61 2.96 -26.60 10.90
C SER A 61 3.37 -25.91 12.20
N PHE A 62 3.97 -24.72 12.11
CA PHE A 62 4.39 -23.95 13.29
C PHE A 62 3.23 -23.25 14.00
N SER A 63 2.18 -22.85 13.27
CA SER A 63 1.01 -22.15 13.80
C SER A 63 0.26 -22.96 14.87
N LEU A 64 0.36 -24.28 14.84
CA LEU A 64 -0.24 -25.17 15.84
C LEU A 64 0.50 -25.18 17.19
N HIS A 65 1.73 -24.64 17.24
CA HIS A 65 2.58 -24.66 18.44
C HIS A 65 2.78 -23.26 19.01
N ALA A 66 1.89 -22.86 19.92
CA ALA A 66 1.87 -21.52 20.51
C ALA A 66 3.19 -21.10 21.18
N ASN A 67 3.91 -22.05 21.78
CA ASN A 67 5.24 -21.82 22.35
C ASN A 67 6.28 -21.45 21.28
N VAL A 68 6.26 -22.10 20.11
CA VAL A 68 7.17 -21.77 19.01
C VAL A 68 6.82 -20.42 18.40
N ILE A 69 5.55 -20.13 18.16
CA ILE A 69 5.11 -18.81 17.67
C ILE A 69 5.51 -17.70 18.64
N LYS A 70 5.35 -17.92 19.95
CA LYS A 70 5.80 -16.96 20.98
C LYS A 70 7.32 -16.75 20.92
N ALA A 71 8.09 -17.82 20.76
CA ALA A 71 9.55 -17.73 20.63
C ALA A 71 9.98 -16.99 19.36
N LEU A 72 9.34 -17.28 18.21
CA LEU A 72 9.57 -16.62 16.93
C LEU A 72 9.25 -15.12 16.98
N ASN A 73 8.13 -14.74 17.60
CA ASN A 73 7.78 -13.35 17.81
C ASN A 73 8.81 -12.64 18.72
N ASN A 74 9.25 -13.30 19.79
CA ASN A 74 10.26 -12.73 20.69
C ASN A 74 11.60 -12.50 19.99
N VAL A 75 12.07 -13.45 19.16
CA VAL A 75 13.31 -13.24 18.40
C VAL A 75 13.14 -12.16 17.33
N THR A 76 11.96 -12.06 16.71
CA THR A 76 11.64 -10.99 15.76
C THR A 76 11.75 -9.63 16.44
N LEU A 77 11.10 -9.46 17.60
CA LEU A 77 11.18 -8.22 18.38
C LEU A 77 12.62 -7.91 18.82
N THR A 78 13.36 -8.92 19.29
CA THR A 78 14.76 -8.77 19.67
C THR A 78 15.61 -8.29 18.48
N LEU A 79 15.38 -8.83 17.29
CA LEU A 79 16.06 -8.40 16.07
C LEU A 79 15.73 -6.93 15.73
N LEU A 80 14.45 -6.55 15.78
CA LEU A 80 14.01 -5.18 15.49
C LEU A 80 14.62 -4.16 16.47
N GLU A 81 14.74 -4.53 17.74
CA GLU A 81 15.25 -3.63 18.79
C GLU A 81 16.78 -3.53 18.83
N ARG A 82 17.52 -4.56 18.40
CA ARG A 82 18.97 -4.66 18.61
C ARG A 82 19.82 -4.45 17.36
N CYS A 83 19.24 -4.62 16.18
CA CYS A 83 19.94 -4.40 14.91
C CYS A 83 19.92 -2.91 14.51
N PRO A 84 20.83 -2.46 13.64
CA PRO A 84 20.86 -1.07 13.20
C PRO A 84 19.52 -0.64 12.56
N PRO A 85 18.86 0.43 13.05
CA PRO A 85 17.49 0.78 12.63
C PRO A 85 17.34 1.03 11.13
N ASN A 86 18.31 1.72 10.51
CA ASN A 86 18.30 1.94 9.05
C ASN A 86 18.37 0.63 8.26
N GLU A 87 19.21 -0.33 8.69
CA GLU A 87 19.36 -1.63 8.02
C GLU A 87 18.10 -2.49 8.16
N VAL A 88 17.48 -2.48 9.35
CA VAL A 88 16.21 -3.18 9.60
C VAL A 88 15.08 -2.57 8.78
N PHE A 89 14.99 -1.24 8.74
CA PHE A 89 14.00 -0.53 7.94
C PHE A 89 14.14 -0.83 6.45
N CYS A 90 15.35 -0.75 5.89
CA CYS A 90 15.63 -1.11 4.50
C CYS A 90 15.23 -2.56 4.18
N ALA A 91 15.59 -3.50 5.07
CA ALA A 91 15.27 -4.91 4.90
C ALA A 91 13.76 -5.17 4.91
N LEU A 92 13.03 -4.52 5.82
CA LEU A 92 11.57 -4.61 5.90
C LEU A 92 10.88 -3.96 4.70
N MET A 93 11.32 -2.78 4.27
CA MET A 93 10.81 -2.11 3.07
C MET A 93 11.05 -2.97 1.83
N SER A 94 12.25 -3.53 1.67
CA SER A 94 12.58 -4.45 0.56
C SER A 94 11.71 -5.71 0.59
N ARG A 95 11.43 -6.26 1.77
CA ARG A 95 10.49 -7.40 1.92
C ARG A 95 9.08 -7.01 1.54
N MET A 96 8.61 -5.86 2.00
CA MET A 96 7.29 -5.34 1.65
C MET A 96 7.16 -5.15 0.14
N THR A 97 8.18 -4.58 -0.53
CA THR A 97 8.24 -4.47 -2.00
C THR A 97 8.07 -5.84 -2.66
N LYS A 98 8.86 -6.84 -2.26
CA LYS A 98 8.78 -8.19 -2.83
C LYS A 98 7.40 -8.82 -2.63
N TYR A 99 6.83 -8.73 -1.42
CA TYR A 99 5.52 -9.31 -1.13
C TYR A 99 4.37 -8.56 -1.80
N SER A 100 4.48 -7.23 -1.94
CA SER A 100 3.52 -6.42 -2.70
C SER A 100 3.50 -6.82 -4.17
N SER A 101 4.65 -7.03 -4.82
CA SER A 101 4.68 -7.52 -6.21
C SER A 101 3.95 -8.87 -6.35
N ALA A 102 4.29 -9.83 -5.48
CA ALA A 102 3.62 -11.14 -5.50
C ALA A 102 2.11 -11.03 -5.25
N TYR A 103 1.67 -10.20 -4.31
CA TYR A 103 0.25 -9.99 -4.00
C TYR A 103 -0.51 -9.28 -5.13
N ILE A 104 0.10 -8.30 -5.79
CA ILE A 104 -0.51 -7.62 -6.94
C ILE A 104 -0.68 -8.59 -8.11
N GLU A 105 0.29 -9.46 -8.35
CA GLU A 105 0.25 -10.47 -9.41
C GLU A 105 -0.77 -11.58 -9.10
N SER A 106 -0.81 -12.07 -7.86
CA SER A 106 -1.59 -13.25 -7.49
C SER A 106 -3.00 -12.93 -6.97
N GLY A 107 -3.17 -11.76 -6.33
CA GLY A 107 -4.38 -11.37 -5.59
C GLY A 107 -4.71 -12.25 -4.39
N THR A 108 -3.82 -13.15 -3.95
CA THR A 108 -4.18 -14.19 -2.98
C THR A 108 -4.07 -13.74 -1.52
N LYS A 109 -4.92 -14.31 -0.66
CA LYS A 109 -4.90 -14.04 0.79
C LYS A 109 -3.58 -14.45 1.47
N PRO A 110 -2.92 -15.57 1.11
CA PRO A 110 -1.61 -15.91 1.67
C PRO A 110 -0.54 -14.84 1.45
N ASP A 111 -0.46 -14.25 0.26
CA ASP A 111 0.53 -13.19 -0.03
C ASP A 111 0.25 -11.93 0.79
N LEU A 112 -1.03 -11.59 0.99
CA LEU A 112 -1.43 -10.50 1.88
C LEU A 112 -0.96 -10.70 3.33
N LYS A 113 -0.91 -11.95 3.84
CA LYS A 113 -0.42 -12.21 5.21
C LYS A 113 1.05 -11.83 5.38
N TYR A 114 1.88 -12.04 4.36
CA TYR A 114 3.28 -11.61 4.37
C TYR A 114 3.41 -10.08 4.42
N ILE A 115 2.55 -9.37 3.69
CA ILE A 115 2.49 -7.91 3.77
C ILE A 115 2.08 -7.49 5.19
N GLN A 116 1.04 -8.11 5.76
CA GLN A 116 0.52 -7.76 7.08
C GLN A 116 1.56 -7.94 8.19
N VAL A 117 2.33 -9.05 8.20
CA VAL A 117 3.40 -9.24 9.20
C VAL A 117 4.54 -8.24 9.01
N THR A 118 4.87 -7.90 7.76
CA THR A 118 5.89 -6.88 7.45
C THR A 118 5.46 -5.50 7.93
N VAL A 119 4.21 -5.10 7.68
CA VAL A 119 3.63 -3.84 8.17
C VAL A 119 3.66 -3.78 9.70
N LYS A 120 3.27 -4.86 10.38
CA LYS A 120 3.35 -4.92 11.85
C LYS A 120 4.78 -4.68 12.36
N CYS A 121 5.79 -5.23 11.69
CA CYS A 121 7.19 -5.02 12.05
C CYS A 121 7.64 -3.57 11.79
N LEU A 122 7.27 -2.99 10.65
CA LEU A 122 7.59 -1.59 10.31
C LEU A 122 7.04 -0.61 11.33
N ILE A 123 5.76 -0.76 11.72
CA ILE A 123 5.13 0.09 12.73
C ILE A 123 5.78 -0.11 14.11
N LYS A 124 6.24 -1.33 14.42
CA LYS A 124 6.87 -1.65 15.71
C LYS A 124 8.29 -1.10 15.86
N LEU A 125 9.02 -0.87 14.76
CA LEU A 125 10.41 -0.43 14.77
C LEU A 125 10.62 0.91 15.50
N GLY A 126 9.61 1.78 15.47
CA GLY A 126 9.75 3.16 15.93
C GLY A 126 10.61 3.97 14.97
N PHE A 127 10.20 5.20 14.68
CA PHE A 127 10.84 5.98 13.61
C PHE A 127 11.91 6.96 14.08
N ASN A 128 12.19 7.01 15.39
CA ASN A 128 13.07 8.01 16.02
C ASN A 128 14.53 7.92 15.56
N ASP A 129 15.04 6.69 15.43
CA ASP A 129 16.46 6.44 15.13
C ASP A 129 16.71 6.11 13.66
N ILE A 130 15.73 6.34 12.79
CA ILE A 130 15.82 6.10 11.35
C ILE A 130 16.02 7.44 10.64
N SER A 131 17.04 7.48 9.78
CA SER A 131 17.41 8.70 9.06
C SER A 131 16.35 9.09 8.02
N PRO A 132 16.04 10.39 7.87
CA PRO A 132 15.10 10.88 6.86
C PRO A 132 15.48 10.47 5.43
N GLU A 133 16.77 10.50 5.10
CA GLU A 133 17.32 10.12 3.79
C GLU A 133 16.95 8.68 3.44
N ASN A 134 17.12 7.77 4.39
CA ASN A 134 16.87 6.35 4.19
C ASN A 134 15.38 6.05 4.04
N VAL A 135 14.52 6.78 4.76
CA VAL A 135 13.06 6.72 4.56
C VAL A 135 12.67 7.20 3.18
N ILE A 136 13.20 8.34 2.72
CA ILE A 136 12.92 8.88 1.40
C ILE A 136 13.28 7.87 0.31
N ILE A 137 14.49 7.32 0.36
CA ILE A 137 14.98 6.37 -0.66
C ILE A 137 14.09 5.12 -0.69
N CYS A 138 13.87 4.46 0.45
CA CYS A 138 13.07 3.24 0.49
C CYS A 138 11.62 3.47 0.06
N CYS A 139 11.00 4.57 0.51
CA CYS A 139 9.63 4.90 0.11
C CYS A 139 9.55 5.28 -1.37
N HIS A 140 10.56 5.95 -1.91
CA HIS A 140 10.64 6.28 -3.34
C HIS A 140 10.73 5.01 -4.18
N GLU A 141 11.68 4.13 -3.87
CA GLU A 141 11.86 2.86 -4.58
C GLU A 141 10.59 1.99 -4.54
N TYR A 142 9.91 1.96 -3.39
CA TYR A 142 8.62 1.28 -3.26
C TYR A 142 7.54 1.91 -4.15
N LEU A 143 7.35 3.23 -4.09
CA LEU A 143 6.28 3.92 -4.81
C LEU A 143 6.48 3.96 -6.33
N VAL A 144 7.74 3.88 -6.80
CA VAL A 144 8.04 3.72 -8.22
C VAL A 144 7.54 2.37 -8.74
N GLN A 145 7.73 1.30 -7.96
CA GLN A 145 7.28 -0.05 -8.34
C GLN A 145 5.77 -0.25 -8.11
N HIS A 146 5.25 0.33 -7.04
CA HIS A 146 3.89 0.11 -6.57
C HIS A 146 3.13 1.45 -6.38
N PRO A 147 2.84 2.18 -7.47
CA PRO A 147 2.06 3.41 -7.38
C PRO A 147 0.63 3.14 -6.88
N PRO A 148 -0.12 4.15 -6.38
CA PRO A 148 -1.47 3.95 -5.86
C PRO A 148 -2.43 3.20 -6.80
N SER A 149 -2.26 3.37 -8.11
CA SER A 149 -3.07 2.67 -9.12
C SER A 149 -2.86 1.16 -9.14
N ALA A 150 -1.72 0.65 -8.65
CA ALA A 150 -1.41 -0.77 -8.60
C ALA A 150 -2.27 -1.52 -7.57
N PHE A 151 -2.80 -0.82 -6.57
CA PHE A 151 -3.66 -1.40 -5.53
C PHE A 151 -5.16 -1.24 -5.82
N ARG A 152 -5.54 -0.99 -7.09
CA ARG A 152 -6.95 -0.83 -7.45
C ARG A 152 -7.69 -2.15 -7.27
N ASN A 153 -8.74 -2.14 -6.44
CA ASN A 153 -9.60 -3.30 -6.13
C ASN A 153 -8.92 -4.41 -5.32
N ILE A 154 -7.76 -4.16 -4.73
CA ILE A 154 -7.09 -5.06 -3.79
C ILE A 154 -6.81 -4.31 -2.48
N ASP A 155 -6.41 -5.04 -1.44
CA ASP A 155 -6.05 -4.42 -0.16
C ASP A 155 -4.82 -3.50 -0.32
N ASP A 156 -4.93 -2.27 0.16
CA ASP A 156 -3.92 -1.22 0.00
C ASP A 156 -3.09 -0.97 1.27
N ILE A 157 -3.07 -1.92 2.22
CA ILE A 157 -2.40 -1.79 3.52
C ILE A 157 -0.93 -1.41 3.39
N SER A 158 -0.21 -1.93 2.39
CA SER A 158 1.21 -1.64 2.19
C SER A 158 1.45 -0.19 1.77
N ILE A 159 0.71 0.32 0.77
CA ILE A 159 0.83 1.73 0.38
C ILE A 159 0.28 2.68 1.44
N ARG A 160 -0.77 2.30 2.16
CA ARG A 160 -1.26 3.06 3.32
C ARG A 160 -0.17 3.21 4.38
N THR A 161 0.55 2.13 4.67
CA THR A 161 1.68 2.13 5.60
C THR A 161 2.79 3.06 5.13
N VAL A 162 3.15 3.04 3.85
CA VAL A 162 4.14 3.97 3.28
C VAL A 162 3.70 5.44 3.44
N LYS A 163 2.43 5.75 3.16
CA LYS A 163 1.89 7.11 3.38
C LYS A 163 1.97 7.51 4.85
N THR A 164 1.64 6.61 5.78
CA THR A 164 1.73 6.86 7.22
C THR A 164 3.18 7.12 7.66
N ILE A 165 4.14 6.36 7.16
CA ILE A 165 5.57 6.59 7.44
C ILE A 165 5.99 7.98 6.94
N LEU A 166 5.66 8.31 5.69
CA LEU A 166 6.00 9.62 5.10
C LEU A 166 5.32 10.77 5.85
N GLN A 167 4.08 10.59 6.29
CA GLN A 167 3.35 11.58 7.08
C GLN A 167 4.04 11.83 8.43
N GLU A 168 4.45 10.78 9.13
CA GLU A 168 5.14 10.91 10.42
C GLU A 168 6.48 11.65 10.28
N PHE A 169 7.25 11.34 9.24
CA PHE A 169 8.49 12.06 8.96
C PHE A 169 8.23 13.50 8.50
N SER A 170 7.16 13.75 7.73
CA SER A 170 6.79 15.10 7.31
C SER A 170 6.44 15.98 8.50
N ARG A 171 5.69 15.44 9.46
CA ARG A 171 5.34 16.10 10.72
C ARG A 171 6.57 16.42 11.57
N ARG A 172 7.56 15.52 11.59
CA ARG A 172 8.77 15.66 12.41
C ARG A 172 9.81 16.59 11.80
N CYS A 173 10.05 16.48 10.49
CA CYS A 173 11.14 17.17 9.80
C CYS A 173 10.66 18.41 9.03
N GLY A 174 9.34 18.54 8.77
CA GLY A 174 8.76 19.68 8.09
C GLY A 174 9.30 19.87 6.68
N VAL A 175 9.57 21.14 6.33
CA VAL A 175 10.05 21.54 5.00
C VAL A 175 11.44 20.96 4.67
N SER A 176 12.29 20.73 5.68
CA SER A 176 13.63 20.16 5.47
C SER A 176 13.58 18.77 4.82
N LEU A 177 12.54 17.98 5.12
CA LEU A 177 12.34 16.67 4.49
C LEU A 177 12.10 16.80 2.98
N LEU A 178 11.37 17.84 2.57
CA LEU A 178 11.08 18.09 1.16
C LEU A 178 12.34 18.51 0.40
N GLU A 179 13.20 19.34 1.01
CA GLU A 179 14.50 19.72 0.47
C GLU A 179 15.40 18.49 0.28
N THR A 180 15.52 17.64 1.31
CA THR A 180 16.24 16.36 1.22
C THR A 180 15.66 15.45 0.15
N THR A 181 14.32 15.41 0.01
CA THR A 181 13.67 14.62 -1.04
C THR A 181 14.04 15.11 -2.43
N HIS A 182 14.03 16.43 -2.65
CA HIS A 182 14.43 17.01 -3.94
C HIS A 182 15.88 16.71 -4.29
N ALA A 183 16.78 16.75 -3.29
CA ALA A 183 18.19 16.44 -3.48
C ALA A 183 18.43 14.96 -3.83
N LEU A 184 17.68 14.03 -3.21
CA LEU A 184 17.90 12.59 -3.38
C LEU A 184 17.19 11.99 -4.59
N VAL A 185 15.92 12.34 -4.80
CA VAL A 185 15.03 11.65 -5.76
C VAL A 185 14.29 12.61 -6.70
N GLY A 186 14.73 13.87 -6.74
CA GLY A 186 14.21 14.91 -7.64
C GLY A 186 12.90 15.56 -7.18
N THR A 187 12.34 16.44 -8.00
CA THR A 187 11.18 17.27 -7.64
C THR A 187 9.83 16.72 -8.11
N GLN A 188 9.85 15.82 -9.10
CA GLN A 188 8.67 15.25 -9.76
C GLN A 188 8.57 13.75 -9.47
N ASN A 189 8.26 13.41 -8.21
CA ASN A 189 8.04 12.03 -7.79
C ASN A 189 6.90 11.95 -6.76
N LEU A 190 6.42 10.73 -6.52
CA LEU A 190 5.30 10.48 -5.61
C LEU A 190 5.63 10.83 -4.16
N VAL A 191 6.86 10.64 -3.70
CA VAL A 191 7.28 10.99 -2.33
C VAL A 191 7.18 12.49 -2.11
N SER A 192 7.75 13.31 -2.99
CA SER A 192 7.62 14.77 -2.93
C SER A 192 6.17 15.23 -2.96
N HIS A 193 5.32 14.58 -3.78
CA HIS A 193 3.89 14.90 -3.82
C HIS A 193 3.19 14.58 -2.48
N PHE A 194 3.44 13.41 -1.89
CA PHE A 194 2.87 13.05 -0.58
C PHE A 194 3.34 13.99 0.52
N ILE A 195 4.64 14.29 0.60
CA ILE A 195 5.19 15.20 1.61
C ILE A 195 4.55 16.58 1.49
N ARG A 196 4.47 17.17 0.28
CA ARG A 196 3.80 18.47 0.07
C ARG A 196 2.34 18.43 0.54
N SER A 197 1.60 17.38 0.16
CA SER A 197 0.22 17.21 0.58
C SER A 197 0.06 17.12 2.10
N CYS A 198 1.00 16.50 2.81
CA CYS A 198 0.99 16.45 4.28
C CYS A 198 1.26 17.84 4.88
N LEU A 199 2.26 18.56 4.39
CA LEU A 199 2.63 19.89 4.89
C LEU A 199 1.52 20.94 4.64
N ASP A 200 0.83 20.86 3.50
CA ASP A 200 -0.27 21.77 3.20
C ASP A 200 -1.51 21.50 4.07
N ALA A 201 -1.78 20.23 4.40
CA ALA A 201 -2.85 19.86 5.32
C ALA A 201 -2.58 20.37 6.75
N GLU A 202 -1.33 20.37 7.21
CA GLU A 202 -0.95 20.92 8.51
C GLU A 202 -1.11 22.45 8.56
N LYS A 203 -0.80 23.17 7.47
CA LYS A 203 -0.97 24.63 7.39
C LYS A 203 -2.43 25.07 7.43
N GLN A 204 -3.36 24.24 6.92
CA GLN A 204 -4.80 24.52 6.96
C GLN A 204 -5.46 24.10 8.29
N GLY A 205 -4.74 23.39 9.16
CA GLY A 205 -5.26 22.72 10.36
C GLY A 205 -5.10 23.45 11.71
N SER A 206 -5.15 24.79 11.78
CA SER A 206 -5.26 25.53 13.05
C SER A 206 -6.30 26.66 12.94
N PRO A 207 -7.36 26.78 13.78
CA PRO A 207 -7.70 26.03 15.01
C PRO A 207 -9.05 25.25 14.99
N GLN A 208 -9.08 24.19 15.82
CA GLN A 208 -10.24 23.48 16.40
C GLN A 208 -11.23 22.72 15.49
N SER A 209 -11.05 21.39 15.39
CA SER A 209 -12.09 20.40 15.73
C SER A 209 -11.52 18.99 15.64
N GLY A 210 -11.61 18.24 16.74
CA GLY A 210 -11.21 16.85 16.80
C GLY A 210 -12.13 15.99 15.94
N LEU A 211 -11.53 15.20 15.04
CA LEU A 211 -12.20 14.11 14.36
C LEU A 211 -11.40 12.83 14.58
N ASN A 212 -12.06 11.94 15.33
CA ASN A 212 -11.73 10.55 15.60
C ASN A 212 -11.04 9.86 14.42
N VAL A 213 -9.76 9.54 14.59
CA VAL A 213 -9.13 8.43 13.86
C VAL A 213 -9.54 7.15 14.59
N GLY A 214 -10.61 6.53 14.10
CA GLY A 214 -11.08 5.25 14.59
C GLY A 214 -10.04 4.16 14.35
N TYR A 215 -9.34 3.78 15.41
CA TYR A 215 -8.62 2.53 15.50
C TYR A 215 -9.63 1.38 15.42
N GLY A 216 -9.72 0.72 14.27
CA GLY A 216 -10.34 -0.59 14.16
C GLY A 216 -9.41 -1.63 14.79
N THR A 217 -9.63 -1.93 16.06
CA THR A 217 -9.05 -3.08 16.77
C THR A 217 -9.32 -4.35 15.97
N VAL A 218 -8.27 -4.97 15.43
CA VAL A 218 -8.36 -6.29 14.82
C VAL A 218 -8.23 -7.34 15.93
N GLU A 219 -9.33 -7.56 16.66
CA GLU A 219 -9.51 -8.69 17.55
C GLU A 219 -10.79 -9.42 17.17
N HIS A 220 -10.69 -10.49 16.39
CA HIS A 220 -11.55 -11.67 16.54
C HIS A 220 -11.08 -12.80 15.62
N LEU A 221 -10.35 -13.76 16.20
CA LEU A 221 -10.48 -15.17 15.81
C LEU A 221 -10.20 -16.06 17.02
N GLY A 222 -11.24 -16.76 17.47
CA GLY A 222 -11.10 -18.04 18.16
C GLY A 222 -11.32 -18.05 19.68
N LYS A 223 -12.58 -18.08 20.12
CA LYS A 223 -12.99 -18.99 21.21
C LYS A 223 -14.36 -19.57 20.91
N GLN A 224 -14.35 -20.82 20.44
CA GLN A 224 -15.47 -21.74 20.58
C GLN A 224 -15.65 -22.02 22.08
N GLN A 225 -16.89 -21.98 22.57
CA GLN A 225 -17.22 -22.49 23.90
C GLN A 225 -18.46 -23.37 23.80
N MET A 226 -18.28 -24.63 24.18
CA MET A 226 -19.36 -25.57 24.50
C MET A 226 -19.78 -25.39 25.97
N PRO A 227 -21.02 -25.80 26.34
CA PRO A 227 -21.69 -25.33 27.53
C PRO A 227 -21.49 -26.26 28.74
N SER A 228 -21.52 -25.68 29.93
CA SER A 228 -21.80 -26.44 31.16
C SER A 228 -22.72 -25.61 32.06
N HIS A 229 -23.86 -26.24 32.38
CA HIS A 229 -24.83 -25.90 33.40
C HIS A 229 -24.19 -25.49 34.72
N GLU A 230 -24.76 -24.48 35.39
CA GLU A 230 -25.23 -24.64 36.76
C GLU A 230 -26.23 -23.56 37.16
N VAL A 231 -27.22 -24.00 37.94
CA VAL A 231 -28.45 -23.34 38.38
C VAL A 231 -28.19 -22.61 39.70
N VAL A 232 -28.91 -21.52 39.97
CA VAL A 232 -29.62 -21.18 41.23
C VAL A 232 -29.81 -19.66 41.38
N THR A 233 -31.08 -19.26 41.44
CA THR A 233 -31.69 -17.96 41.82
C THR A 233 -31.90 -17.87 43.36
N PRO A 234 -32.68 -16.93 43.93
CA PRO A 234 -32.74 -15.45 43.85
C PRO A 234 -32.86 -14.77 45.25
N THR A 235 -32.79 -13.42 45.35
CA THR A 235 -33.63 -12.57 46.26
C THR A 235 -33.36 -11.06 45.98
N ARG A 236 -34.35 -10.27 45.49
CA ARG A 236 -35.26 -9.29 46.18
C ARG A 236 -34.52 -8.11 46.86
N SER A 237 -34.89 -6.83 46.76
CA SER A 237 -36.20 -6.16 46.64
C SER A 237 -36.08 -4.62 46.49
N GLY A 238 -37.14 -3.98 45.96
CA GLY A 238 -37.57 -2.57 46.15
C GLY A 238 -36.79 -1.45 45.43
N ALA A 239 -37.36 -0.33 44.99
CA ALA A 239 -38.74 0.18 44.90
C ALA A 239 -38.75 1.38 43.90
N ALA A 240 -39.95 1.77 43.46
CA ALA A 240 -40.26 2.79 42.46
C ALA A 240 -40.04 4.25 42.92
N GLU A 241 -39.82 5.17 41.96
CA GLU A 241 -40.58 6.44 41.80
C GLU A 241 -40.09 7.21 40.56
N GLY A 242 -41.03 7.79 39.82
CA GLY A 242 -40.78 8.59 38.62
C GLY A 242 -40.73 10.09 38.89
N PHE A 243 -40.06 10.84 38.02
CA PHE A 243 -40.23 12.28 37.89
C PHE A 243 -39.96 12.75 36.45
N VAL A 244 -40.81 13.66 35.97
CA VAL A 244 -40.87 14.26 34.63
C VAL A 244 -40.25 15.66 34.67
N ALA A 245 -39.42 16.02 33.68
CA ALA A 245 -39.12 17.38 33.21
C ALA A 245 -38.42 17.25 31.83
N GLY A 246 -38.97 17.69 30.69
CA GLY A 246 -38.89 19.07 30.14
C GLY A 246 -37.45 19.42 29.75
N THR A 247 -37.03 19.81 28.54
CA THR A 247 -37.70 20.47 27.41
C THR A 247 -36.69 20.62 26.23
N ARG A 248 -37.22 20.75 25.00
CA ARG A 248 -36.70 21.49 23.82
C ARG A 248 -35.52 20.90 23.01
N HIS A 249 -35.82 20.44 21.79
CA HIS A 249 -34.91 20.57 20.65
C HIS A 249 -35.67 21.13 19.45
N VAL A 250 -35.08 22.18 18.86
CA VAL A 250 -35.55 22.93 17.69
C VAL A 250 -34.89 22.35 16.44
N ASP A 251 -35.68 22.17 15.38
CA ASP A 251 -35.25 21.84 14.01
C ASP A 251 -34.61 23.07 13.36
N PRO A 252 -33.55 22.93 12.54
CA PRO A 252 -33.70 23.46 11.18
C PRO A 252 -32.97 22.68 10.07
N GLN A 253 -33.78 22.26 9.10
CA GLN A 253 -33.62 22.24 7.64
C GLN A 253 -32.33 22.80 6.96
N MET A 254 -31.93 22.06 5.90
CA MET A 254 -30.87 22.28 4.89
C MET A 254 -30.77 23.70 4.28
N PRO A 255 -29.63 23.98 3.60
CA PRO A 255 -29.71 24.09 2.14
C PRO A 255 -28.58 23.39 1.36
N ALA A 256 -28.96 22.86 0.20
CA ALA A 256 -28.08 22.32 -0.83
C ALA A 256 -27.34 23.45 -1.58
N VAL A 257 -26.03 23.29 -1.79
CA VAL A 257 -25.23 24.18 -2.64
C VAL A 257 -24.93 23.48 -3.96
N ARG A 258 -25.57 23.99 -5.01
CA ARG A 258 -25.27 23.75 -6.43
C ARG A 258 -24.11 24.67 -6.81
N ALA A 259 -23.02 24.12 -7.33
CA ALA A 259 -21.97 24.91 -7.97
C ALA A 259 -22.09 24.78 -9.50
N SER A 260 -22.27 25.93 -10.15
CA SER A 260 -22.39 26.12 -11.58
C SER A 260 -21.05 25.96 -12.30
N PHE A 261 -21.02 25.20 -13.39
CA PHE A 261 -19.93 25.22 -14.36
C PHE A 261 -20.35 26.03 -15.58
N SER A 262 -19.49 26.96 -15.99
CA SER A 262 -19.62 27.77 -17.20
C SER A 262 -19.14 27.00 -18.43
N ALA A 263 -20.08 26.84 -19.37
CA ALA A 263 -20.01 26.62 -20.82
C ALA A 263 -18.69 26.21 -21.49
N GLY A 264 -18.74 25.08 -22.21
CA GLY A 264 -17.87 24.77 -23.35
C GLY A 264 -17.95 23.31 -23.83
N CYS A 265 -18.71 23.09 -24.91
CA CYS A 265 -18.84 21.86 -25.72
C CYS A 265 -19.67 20.71 -25.12
N ASN A 266 -20.84 20.44 -25.72
CA ASN A 266 -21.65 19.26 -25.46
C ASN A 266 -20.87 18.01 -25.88
N VAL A 267 -20.33 17.28 -24.91
CA VAL A 267 -19.91 15.90 -25.09
C VAL A 267 -20.87 15.02 -24.32
N THR A 268 -21.39 13.99 -24.96
CA THR A 268 -22.32 13.08 -24.27
C THR A 268 -21.54 12.27 -23.25
N ALA A 269 -22.07 12.12 -22.03
CA ALA A 269 -21.42 11.32 -20.97
C ALA A 269 -21.09 9.88 -21.41
N ALA A 270 -21.78 9.38 -22.45
CA ALA A 270 -21.52 8.09 -23.09
C ALA A 270 -20.19 8.05 -23.88
N GLU A 271 -19.83 9.13 -24.58
CA GLU A 271 -18.56 9.23 -25.31
C GLU A 271 -17.37 9.34 -24.36
N GLU A 272 -17.55 10.05 -23.23
CA GLU A 272 -16.53 10.14 -22.18
C GLU A 272 -16.23 8.78 -21.55
N GLY A 273 -17.27 8.02 -21.22
CA GLY A 273 -17.14 6.65 -20.72
C GLY A 273 -16.45 5.71 -21.72
N SER A 274 -16.72 5.89 -23.01
CA SER A 274 -16.15 5.07 -24.08
C SER A 274 -14.63 5.25 -24.22
N VAL A 275 -14.13 6.50 -24.27
CA VAL A 275 -12.69 6.76 -24.39
C VAL A 275 -11.91 6.27 -23.17
N VAL A 276 -12.46 6.46 -21.97
CA VAL A 276 -11.83 5.99 -20.72
C VAL A 276 -11.76 4.45 -20.69
N ALA A 277 -12.79 3.76 -21.18
CA ALA A 277 -12.79 2.30 -21.30
C ALA A 277 -11.73 1.81 -22.31
N ILE A 278 -11.61 2.49 -23.47
CA ILE A 278 -10.60 2.17 -24.49
C ILE A 278 -9.18 2.29 -23.92
N PHE A 279 -8.86 3.40 -23.24
CA PHE A 279 -7.53 3.59 -22.63
C PHE A 279 -7.23 2.57 -21.53
N SER A 280 -8.26 2.14 -20.79
CA SER A 280 -8.13 1.10 -19.77
C SER A 280 -7.79 -0.27 -20.39
N ARG A 281 -8.37 -0.61 -21.55
CA ARG A 281 -8.03 -1.82 -22.31
C ARG A 281 -6.61 -1.75 -22.90
N ILE A 282 -6.20 -0.58 -23.41
CA ILE A 282 -4.84 -0.39 -23.94
C ILE A 282 -3.77 -0.60 -22.86
N ARG A 283 -4.07 -0.21 -21.61
CA ARG A 283 -3.17 -0.37 -20.46
C ARG A 283 -2.95 -1.80 -20.00
N ASN A 284 -3.84 -2.74 -20.36
CA ASN A 284 -3.67 -4.15 -20.04
C ASN A 284 -3.02 -4.88 -21.22
N HIS A 285 -1.90 -5.56 -20.97
CA HIS A 285 -1.11 -6.26 -21.99
C HIS A 285 -1.89 -7.34 -22.77
N GLU A 286 -2.92 -7.95 -22.18
CA GLU A 286 -3.74 -8.97 -22.85
C GLU A 286 -4.79 -8.36 -23.78
N THR A 287 -5.32 -7.18 -23.44
CA THR A 287 -6.39 -6.51 -24.20
C THR A 287 -5.88 -5.32 -25.02
N THR A 288 -4.56 -5.06 -25.01
CA THR A 288 -3.96 -3.90 -25.66
C THR A 288 -4.18 -3.87 -27.16
N ALA A 289 -4.14 -5.02 -27.83
CA ALA A 289 -4.33 -5.10 -29.28
C ALA A 289 -5.75 -4.68 -29.70
N ALA A 290 -6.77 -5.20 -29.00
CA ALA A 290 -8.17 -4.83 -29.21
C ALA A 290 -8.44 -3.36 -28.87
N GLY A 291 -7.89 -2.88 -27.74
CA GLY A 291 -8.03 -1.47 -27.34
C GLY A 291 -7.41 -0.49 -28.36
N ILE A 292 -6.30 -0.86 -29.01
CA ILE A 292 -5.67 -0.07 -30.07
C ILE A 292 -6.55 -0.02 -31.32
N GLU A 293 -7.20 -1.12 -31.70
CA GLU A 293 -8.15 -1.15 -32.83
C GLU A 293 -9.36 -0.25 -32.57
N GLU A 294 -9.93 -0.34 -31.36
CA GLU A 294 -11.04 0.51 -30.94
C GLU A 294 -10.66 1.98 -30.90
N LEU A 295 -9.46 2.30 -30.42
CA LEU A 295 -8.96 3.68 -30.39
C LEU A 295 -8.80 4.24 -31.81
N TYR A 296 -8.24 3.46 -32.72
CA TYR A 296 -8.08 3.87 -34.10
C TYR A 296 -9.43 4.10 -34.80
N ALA A 297 -10.40 3.21 -34.59
CA ALA A 297 -11.77 3.37 -35.09
C ALA A 297 -12.48 4.60 -34.46
N PHE A 298 -12.23 4.89 -33.19
CA PHE A 298 -12.75 6.06 -32.50
C PHE A 298 -12.19 7.36 -33.08
N ILE A 299 -10.87 7.43 -33.28
CA ILE A 299 -10.20 8.62 -33.85
C ILE A 299 -10.65 8.87 -35.29
N LYS A 300 -10.87 7.81 -36.09
CA LYS A 300 -11.44 7.95 -37.44
C LYS A 300 -12.81 8.62 -37.45
N LYS A 301 -13.65 8.33 -36.44
CA LYS A 301 -15.00 8.91 -36.31
C LYS A 301 -14.99 10.28 -35.64
N HIS A 302 -14.03 10.53 -34.76
CA HIS A 302 -13.94 11.74 -33.93
C HIS A 302 -12.51 12.32 -33.91
N PRO A 303 -12.01 12.88 -35.03
CA PRO A 303 -10.62 13.34 -35.15
C PRO A 303 -10.24 14.51 -34.22
N HIS A 304 -11.22 15.32 -33.78
CA HIS A 304 -11.02 16.46 -32.87
C HIS A 304 -11.64 16.23 -31.48
N SER A 305 -11.60 15.00 -30.96
CA SER A 305 -12.17 14.70 -29.66
C SER A 305 -11.36 15.34 -28.52
N ALA A 306 -11.93 16.36 -27.87
CA ALA A 306 -11.33 17.02 -26.71
C ALA A 306 -11.10 16.06 -25.53
N ILE A 307 -11.96 15.04 -25.38
CA ILE A 307 -11.83 14.01 -24.34
C ILE A 307 -10.63 13.11 -24.63
N PHE A 308 -10.46 12.68 -25.88
CA PHE A 308 -9.28 11.94 -26.28
C PHE A 308 -8.01 12.75 -25.99
N GLU A 309 -7.97 14.02 -26.41
CA GLU A 309 -6.81 14.88 -26.17
C GLU A 309 -6.51 15.03 -24.67
N GLN A 310 -7.54 15.26 -23.85
CA GLN A 310 -7.39 15.41 -22.40
C GLN A 310 -6.85 14.12 -21.74
N GLN A 311 -7.38 12.95 -22.11
CA GLN A 311 -6.92 11.66 -21.59
C GLN A 311 -5.51 11.32 -22.09
N PHE A 312 -5.21 11.63 -23.36
CA PHE A 312 -3.90 11.40 -23.96
C PHE A 312 -2.82 12.29 -23.31
N LYS A 313 -3.12 13.57 -23.00
CA LYS A 313 -2.21 14.47 -22.24
C LYS A 313 -1.90 13.98 -20.82
N ARG A 314 -2.83 13.27 -20.19
CA ARG A 314 -2.66 12.72 -18.83
C ARG A 314 -1.80 11.44 -18.78
N CYS A 315 -1.52 10.83 -19.93
CA CYS A 315 -0.70 9.63 -20.01
C CYS A 315 0.81 9.92 -19.97
N SER A 316 1.62 8.93 -19.58
CA SER A 316 3.09 9.05 -19.57
C SER A 316 3.67 9.10 -20.98
N ASP A 317 4.87 9.67 -21.13
CA ASP A 317 5.56 9.78 -22.44
C ASP A 317 5.79 8.42 -23.11
N ALA A 318 6.18 7.41 -22.33
CA ALA A 318 6.35 6.05 -22.86
C ALA A 318 5.03 5.48 -23.41
N PHE A 319 3.90 5.74 -22.75
CA PHE A 319 2.58 5.28 -23.19
C PHE A 319 2.08 6.06 -24.41
N ARG A 320 2.28 7.38 -24.45
CA ARG A 320 1.99 8.22 -25.61
C ARG A 320 2.79 7.79 -26.83
N SER A 321 4.09 7.54 -26.65
CA SER A 321 4.99 7.01 -27.68
C SER A 321 4.55 5.63 -28.17
N TYR A 322 4.10 4.76 -27.26
CA TYR A 322 3.57 3.45 -27.61
C TYR A 322 2.30 3.57 -28.46
N ILE A 323 1.33 4.37 -28.04
CA ILE A 323 0.08 4.59 -28.79
C ILE A 323 0.41 5.14 -30.17
N ARG A 324 1.28 6.16 -30.28
CA ARG A 324 1.71 6.69 -31.57
C ARG A 324 2.24 5.60 -32.49
N ARG A 325 3.26 4.84 -32.07
CA ARG A 325 3.89 3.80 -32.90
C ARG A 325 2.86 2.77 -33.38
N LYS A 326 1.88 2.45 -32.53
CA LYS A 326 0.77 1.55 -32.87
C LYS A 326 -0.21 2.19 -33.85
N MET A 327 -0.56 3.46 -33.70
CA MET A 327 -1.43 4.20 -34.62
C MET A 327 -0.78 4.35 -36.01
N GLU A 328 0.50 4.75 -36.07
CA GLU A 328 1.26 4.89 -37.32
C GLU A 328 1.38 3.57 -38.06
N ARG A 329 1.65 2.47 -37.34
CA ARG A 329 1.67 1.12 -37.92
C ARG A 329 0.30 0.74 -38.47
N ARG A 330 -0.78 1.00 -37.72
CA ARG A 330 -2.14 0.69 -38.19
C ARG A 330 -2.54 1.53 -39.40
N MET A 331 -2.12 2.79 -39.48
CA MET A 331 -2.29 3.58 -40.70
C MET A 331 -1.50 3.00 -41.89
N ALA A 332 -0.28 2.53 -41.68
CA ALA A 332 0.50 1.94 -42.77
C ALA A 332 -0.11 0.62 -43.30
N GLU A 333 -0.81 -0.12 -42.43
CA GLU A 333 -1.44 -1.42 -42.75
C GLU A 333 -2.88 -1.32 -43.27
N ASP A 334 -3.51 -0.14 -43.15
CA ASP A 334 -4.92 0.04 -43.44
C ASP A 334 -5.19 0.54 -44.87
N SER A 335 -5.77 -0.33 -45.70
CA SER A 335 -6.13 -0.01 -47.10
C SER A 335 -7.45 0.76 -47.24
N THR A 336 -8.15 1.06 -46.13
CA THR A 336 -9.47 1.71 -46.09
C THR A 336 -9.43 3.15 -45.54
N ILE A 337 -8.29 3.82 -45.69
CA ILE A 337 -8.11 5.19 -45.21
C ILE A 337 -8.93 6.15 -46.08
N PRO A 338 -9.81 6.98 -45.48
CA PRO A 338 -10.48 8.06 -46.21
C PRO A 338 -9.43 9.05 -46.76
N GLN A 339 -9.56 9.48 -48.02
CA GLN A 339 -8.66 10.47 -48.62
C GLN A 339 -8.59 11.73 -47.72
N GLY A 340 -7.38 12.03 -47.23
CA GLY A 340 -7.12 13.20 -46.37
C GLY A 340 -7.18 12.97 -44.86
N PHE A 341 -7.31 11.72 -44.37
CA PHE A 341 -7.23 11.44 -42.92
C PHE A 341 -5.78 11.50 -42.41
N GLU A 342 -5.54 12.39 -41.45
CA GLU A 342 -4.31 12.47 -40.68
C GLU A 342 -4.57 12.16 -39.20
N LEU A 343 -3.59 11.60 -38.49
CA LEU A 343 -3.71 11.45 -37.04
C LEU A 343 -3.85 12.82 -36.37
N PRO A 344 -4.58 12.88 -35.23
CA PRO A 344 -4.64 14.08 -34.40
C PRO A 344 -3.24 14.64 -34.15
N GLU A 345 -3.08 15.97 -34.26
CA GLU A 345 -1.78 16.64 -34.11
C GLU A 345 -1.07 16.24 -32.82
N ILE A 346 -1.81 16.02 -31.74
CA ILE A 346 -1.25 15.61 -30.46
C ILE A 346 -0.49 14.27 -30.50
N ILE A 347 -0.92 13.34 -31.35
CA ILE A 347 -0.23 12.05 -31.55
C ILE A 347 1.00 12.27 -32.43
N ARG A 348 0.91 13.16 -33.43
CA ARG A 348 2.02 13.50 -34.33
C ARG A 348 3.12 14.32 -33.64
N LEU A 349 2.79 15.14 -32.65
CA LEU A 349 3.70 16.02 -31.91
C LEU A 349 4.27 15.45 -30.60
N THR A 350 3.87 14.24 -30.21
CA THR A 350 4.54 13.51 -29.12
C THR A 350 6.06 13.34 -29.45
N PRO A 351 6.96 13.08 -28.49
CA PRO A 351 8.37 12.77 -28.79
C PRO A 351 8.60 11.34 -29.30
#